data_AF-A0AAU6RK09-F1
#
_entry.id   AF-A0AAU6RK09-F1
#
_cell.length_a   1.000
_cell.length_b   1.000
_cell.length_c   1.000
_cell.angle_alpha   90.00
_cell.angle_beta   90.00
_cell.angle_gamma   90.00
#
_symmetry.space_group_name_H-M   'P 1'
#
loop_
_entity.id
_entity.type
_entity.pdbx_description
1 polymer ?
#
loop_
_entity_poly.entity_id
_entity_poly.type
_entity_poly.pdbx_seq_one_letter_code
_entity_poly.pdbx_strand_id
1 'polypeptide(L)'
;MSVQRCGQYDTWKSMNSNLKEDECPECSRVTSRVFKSFRTNHMDPKLYNRINAGMTPKVVKRENLPTSNIKSLNKNKNPMSWTV
;
A
#
# COMPACT_ATOMS: atom_id res chain seq x y z
N MET A 1 2.88 7.04 12.12
CA MET A 1 4.16 7.39 12.79
C MET A 1 3.96 7.33 14.29
N SER A 2 5.04 7.29 15.10
CA SER A 2 4.91 7.09 16.55
C SER A 2 5.87 7.95 17.37
N VAL A 3 5.36 8.44 18.50
CA VAL A 3 6.09 9.16 19.55
C VAL A 3 5.72 8.58 20.91
N GLN A 4 6.70 8.41 21.79
CA GLN A 4 6.49 7.84 23.13
C GLN A 4 5.42 8.56 23.97
N ARG A 5 5.26 9.87 23.78
CA ARG A 5 4.34 10.71 24.58
C ARG A 5 2.92 10.80 24.01
N CYS A 6 2.76 10.77 22.69
CA CYS A 6 1.49 11.03 21.99
C CYS A 6 0.92 9.78 21.30
N GLY A 7 1.65 8.67 21.30
CA GLY A 7 1.19 7.41 20.71
C GLY A 7 1.45 7.31 19.21
N GLN A 8 0.51 6.69 18.48
CA GLN A 8 0.58 6.48 17.03
C GLN A 8 -0.42 7.39 16.31
N TYR A 9 -0.02 7.97 15.19
CA TYR A 9 -0.88 8.77 14.33
C TYR A 9 -0.60 8.48 12.85
N ASP A 10 -1.56 8.76 11.98
CA ASP A 10 -1.41 8.60 10.53
C ASP A 10 -1.30 9.97 9.86
N THR A 11 -0.46 10.08 8.83
CA THR A 11 -0.18 11.33 8.11
C THR A 11 0.03 11.05 6.63
N TRP A 12 -0.48 11.95 5.78
CA TRP A 12 -0.33 11.85 4.34
C TRP A 12 0.95 12.54 3.90
N LYS A 13 1.85 11.78 3.27
CA LYS A 13 3.14 12.28 2.77
C LYS A 13 3.28 12.04 1.28
N SER A 14 3.77 13.03 0.56
CA SER A 14 4.15 12.88 -0.85
C SER A 14 5.32 11.90 -1.00
N MET A 15 5.39 11.20 -2.12
CA MET A 15 6.48 10.25 -2.41
C MET A 15 7.86 10.92 -2.39
N ASN A 16 7.91 12.23 -2.69
CA ASN A 16 9.15 13.01 -2.71
C ASN A 16 9.58 13.53 -1.33
N SER A 17 8.77 13.30 -0.29
CA SER A 17 9.05 13.81 1.06
C SER A 17 9.81 12.80 1.91
N ASN A 18 10.38 13.25 3.03
CA ASN A 18 11.01 12.35 3.99
C ASN A 18 9.94 11.46 4.67
N LEU A 19 9.94 10.18 4.32
CA LEU A 19 9.01 9.17 4.85
C LEU A 19 9.51 8.51 6.14
N LYS A 20 10.76 8.74 6.54
CA LYS A 20 11.36 8.11 7.74
C LYS A 20 11.00 8.88 9.00
N GLU A 21 11.04 10.20 8.90
CA GLU A 21 10.90 11.13 10.01
C GLU A 21 9.78 12.12 9.73
N ASP A 22 9.12 12.56 10.80
CA ASP A 22 8.06 13.57 10.78
C ASP A 22 7.99 14.29 12.11
N GLU A 23 7.25 15.39 12.17
CA GLU A 23 6.98 16.09 13.42
C GLU A 23 5.58 15.74 13.93
N CYS A 24 5.48 15.47 15.23
CA CYS A 24 4.20 15.17 15.86
C CYS A 24 3.34 16.43 15.91
N PRO A 25 2.09 16.42 15.40
CA PRO A 25 1.23 17.59 15.43
C PRO A 25 0.86 18.07 16.85
N GLU A 26 0.94 17.18 17.84
CA GLU A 26 0.57 17.46 19.24
C GLU A 26 1.73 18.00 20.08
N CYS A 27 2.96 17.57 19.81
CA CYS A 27 4.11 17.86 20.68
C CYS A 27 5.38 18.29 19.96
N SER A 28 5.34 18.44 18.64
CA SER A 28 6.44 18.87 17.75
C SER A 28 7.73 18.08 17.89
N ARG A 29 7.69 16.89 18.51
CA ARG A 29 8.85 16.01 18.59
C ARG A 29 9.02 15.27 17.27
N VAL A 30 10.27 14.91 16.97
CA VAL A 30 10.60 14.01 15.87
C VAL A 30 9.99 12.64 16.13
N THR A 31 9.33 12.11 15.11
CA THR A 31 8.59 10.85 15.13
C THR A 31 9.15 9.94 14.06
N SER A 32 9.10 8.62 14.30
CA SER A 32 9.59 7.64 13.34
C SER A 32 8.44 6.84 12.73
N ARG A 33 8.67 6.35 11.51
CA ARG A 33 7.70 5.51 10.82
C ARG A 33 7.67 4.13 11.46
N VAL A 34 6.49 3.75 11.96
CA VAL A 34 6.20 2.38 12.37
C VAL A 34 5.63 1.64 11.18
N PHE A 35 6.29 0.57 10.73
CA PHE A 35 5.77 -0.31 9.70
C PHE A 35 4.63 -1.16 10.29
N LYS A 36 3.42 -0.96 9.80
CA LYS A 36 2.31 -1.89 10.04
C LYS A 36 2.26 -2.85 8.87
N SER A 37 2.53 -4.12 9.12
CA SER A 37 2.32 -5.16 8.11
C SER A 37 0.86 -5.18 7.71
N PHE A 38 0.61 -5.35 6.41
CA PHE A 38 -0.74 -5.59 5.92
C PHE A 38 -1.30 -6.87 6.55
N ARG A 39 -2.57 -6.87 6.95
CA ARG A 39 -3.23 -8.05 7.48
C ARG A 39 -3.49 -9.04 6.34
N THR A 40 -2.56 -9.95 6.13
CA THR A 40 -2.61 -10.96 5.07
C THR A 40 -3.79 -11.91 5.22
N ASN A 41 -4.28 -12.13 6.45
CA ASN A 41 -5.37 -13.07 6.75
C ASN A 41 -6.74 -12.62 6.23
N HIS A 42 -6.91 -11.34 5.90
CA HIS A 42 -8.14 -10.81 5.28
C HIS A 42 -8.00 -10.62 3.76
N MET A 43 -6.87 -11.02 3.18
CA MET A 43 -6.66 -10.97 1.73
C MET A 43 -7.28 -12.18 1.05
N ASP A 44 -7.54 -12.05 -0.26
CA ASP A 44 -7.96 -13.19 -1.08
C ASP A 44 -6.97 -14.37 -0.89
N PRO A 45 -7.45 -15.60 -0.67
CA PRO A 45 -6.58 -16.75 -0.39
C PRO A 45 -5.50 -17.00 -1.46
N LYS A 46 -5.78 -16.70 -2.74
CA LYS A 46 -4.78 -16.85 -3.81
C LYS A 46 -3.68 -15.81 -3.67
N LEU A 47 -4.03 -14.58 -3.28
CA LEU A 47 -3.06 -13.52 -3.04
C LEU A 47 -2.23 -13.80 -1.79
N TYR A 48 -2.87 -14.25 -0.70
CA TYR A 48 -2.20 -14.69 0.53
C TYR A 48 -1.14 -15.76 0.23
N ASN A 49 -1.55 -16.85 -0.42
CA ASN A 49 -0.66 -17.96 -0.78
C ASN A 49 0.48 -17.51 -1.69
N ARG A 50 0.20 -16.60 -2.63
CA ARG A 50 1.21 -16.05 -3.55
C ARG A 50 2.27 -15.21 -2.83
N ILE A 51 1.86 -14.38 -1.87
CA ILE A 51 2.78 -13.56 -1.07
C ILE A 51 3.64 -14.47 -0.20
N ASN A 52 3.03 -15.44 0.51
CA ASN A 52 3.75 -16.34 1.42
C ASN A 52 4.68 -17.34 0.71
N ALA A 53 4.35 -17.74 -0.51
CA ALA A 53 5.21 -18.59 -1.33
C ALA A 53 6.49 -17.88 -1.84
N GLY A 54 6.70 -16.59 -1.50
CA GLY A 54 7.91 -15.87 -1.88
C GLY A 54 8.01 -15.56 -3.36
N MET A 55 6.87 -15.29 -4.02
CA MET A 55 6.85 -15.07 -5.46
C MET A 55 7.63 -13.80 -5.85
N THR A 56 8.57 -13.92 -6.79
CA THR A 56 9.32 -12.77 -7.32
C THR A 56 8.38 -11.90 -8.18
N PRO A 57 8.31 -10.58 -7.94
CA PRO A 57 7.47 -9.70 -8.75
C PRO A 57 7.93 -9.71 -10.20
N LYS A 58 6.99 -9.85 -11.14
CA LYS A 58 7.30 -9.78 -12.57
C LYS A 58 7.56 -8.32 -12.95
N VAL A 59 8.82 -7.98 -13.18
CA VAL A 59 9.20 -6.67 -13.72
C VAL A 59 8.91 -6.66 -15.23
N VAL A 60 7.93 -5.86 -15.64
CA VAL A 60 7.59 -5.65 -17.05
C VAL A 60 7.87 -4.21 -17.43
N LYS A 61 8.49 -4.01 -18.59
CA LYS A 61 8.66 -2.67 -19.16
C LYS A 61 7.33 -2.20 -19.78
N ARG A 62 7.16 -0.88 -19.89
CA ARG A 62 5.91 -0.27 -20.36
C ARG A 62 5.55 -0.73 -21.77
N GLU A 63 6.54 -0.85 -22.64
CA GLU A 63 6.44 -1.34 -24.01
C GLU A 63 5.99 -2.81 -24.12
N ASN A 64 6.21 -3.60 -23.06
CA ASN A 64 5.80 -5.00 -22.99
C ASN A 64 4.43 -5.19 -22.32
N LEU A 65 3.78 -4.10 -21.90
CA LEU A 65 2.40 -4.16 -21.43
C LEU A 65 1.46 -4.31 -22.63
N PRO A 66 0.44 -5.17 -22.53
CA PRO A 66 -0.57 -5.25 -23.56
C PRO A 66 -1.22 -3.87 -23.73
N THR A 67 -1.11 -3.32 -24.93
CA THR A 67 -1.74 -2.06 -25.35
C THR A 67 -3.23 -2.22 -25.64
N SER A 68 -3.75 -3.45 -25.54
CA SER A 68 -5.16 -3.74 -25.74
C SER A 68 -5.99 -3.02 -24.69
N ASN A 69 -7.02 -2.32 -25.16
CA ASN A 69 -7.95 -1.54 -24.35
C ASN A 69 -8.30 -2.27 -23.04
N ILE A 70 -7.82 -1.76 -21.92
CA ILE A 70 -8.10 -2.28 -20.56
C ILE A 70 -9.62 -2.44 -20.34
N LYS A 71 -10.42 -1.65 -21.07
CA LYS A 71 -11.88 -1.70 -21.12
C LYS A 71 -12.46 -3.03 -21.63
N SER A 72 -11.79 -3.79 -22.51
CA SER A 72 -12.30 -5.06 -23.04
C SER A 72 -11.88 -6.28 -22.23
N LEU A 73 -10.80 -6.17 -21.45
CA LEU A 73 -10.34 -7.22 -20.52
C LEU A 73 -11.14 -7.21 -19.20
N ASN A 74 -11.71 -6.07 -18.81
CA ASN A 74 -12.57 -5.96 -17.64
C ASN A 74 -14.04 -6.29 -17.98
N LYS A 75 -14.29 -7.47 -18.56
CA LYS A 75 -15.65 -8.06 -18.71
C LYS A 75 -16.19 -8.63 -17.38
N ASN A 76 -15.67 -8.19 -16.24
CA ASN A 76 -16.30 -8.55 -14.97
C ASN A 76 -17.62 -7.78 -14.86
N LYS A 77 -18.75 -8.49 -14.98
CA LYS A 77 -20.09 -7.92 -14.83
C LYS A 77 -20.33 -7.31 -13.44
N ASN A 78 -19.50 -7.64 -12.45
CA ASN A 78 -19.55 -7.09 -11.12
C ASN A 78 -18.22 -6.40 -10.78
N PRO A 79 -18.01 -5.13 -11.19
CA PRO A 79 -16.88 -4.36 -10.70
C PRO A 79 -17.04 -4.21 -9.18
N MET A 80 -16.04 -4.66 -8.42
CA MET A 80 -15.98 -4.43 -6.98
C MET A 80 -16.12 -2.92 -6.74
N SER A 81 -17.21 -2.47 -6.13
CA SER A 81 -17.38 -1.04 -5.86
C SER A 81 -16.34 -0.64 -4.84
N TRP A 82 -15.48 0.31 -5.18
CA TRP A 82 -14.49 0.88 -4.28
C TRP A 82 -15.14 1.93 -3.35
N THR A 83 -16.41 1.76 -3.02
CA THR A 83 -17.09 2.54 -1.98
C THR A 83 -16.83 1.90 -0.63
N VAL A 84 -16.18 2.67 0.23
CA VAL A 84 -16.00 2.45 1.67
C VAL A 84 -17.34 2.59 2.37
#